data_AF-A0A524ML31-F1
#
_entry.id   AF-A0A524ML31-F1
#
_cell.length_a   1.000
_cell.length_b   1.000
_cell.length_c   1.000
_cell.angle_alpha   90.00
_cell.angle_beta   90.00
_cell.angle_gamma   90.00
#
_symmetry.space_group_name_H-M   'P 1'
#
loop_
_entity.id
_entity.type
_entity.pdbx_description
1 polymer ?
#
loop_
_entity_poly.entity_id
_entity_poly.type
_entity_poly.pdbx_seq_one_letter_code
_entity_poly.pdbx_strand_id
1 'polypeptide(L)'
;MARARHPWLLAQIEKAREVSENSPLNFTEGEGDLGIITCGVSYNYVKEALLEMNLSAEILKLGITHPLPEKKVTEFLKRHKQVVVVEELEPFLETHARRLAQLEKVTVDILGKEQGFFSRVGEYSPRIVIEALCTINNCNTPINWKDIDERSKSVIDLPPRPPLLCAGCPHRASYYAIRTATRGKAIYPTDIGCYTLSIAPPLETADILFDMGSSITTACGLSEVTDQDIVATIGDSTFFASGLPGIVNAVYNQHRICLVVLDNRTTAMTGHQPHPGTGITGMRKVVPAIDIEEVCKGLGVKYVKTINPFDSIAGLVGEVREMVKWARENHSPAVLISREACALLTAADRRRAGETPPKYYVDAEECTACKRCLNRLSCPAMYMDPETEKAVIDETQCNLCGTCVAVCPQGAIKREVE
;
A
#
# COMPACT_ATOMS: atom_id res chain seq x y z
N MET A 1 1.64 6.24 33.36
CA MET A 1 1.33 7.14 32.22
C MET A 1 0.04 6.75 31.48
N ALA A 2 -0.15 5.51 31.02
CA ALA A 2 -1.35 5.10 30.27
C ALA A 2 -2.68 5.34 31.04
N ARG A 3 -2.76 4.98 32.32
CA ARG A 3 -3.96 5.18 33.15
C ARG A 3 -4.40 6.65 33.27
N ALA A 4 -3.44 7.58 33.33
CA ALA A 4 -3.74 9.02 33.38
C ALA A 4 -4.02 9.62 32.00
N ARG A 5 -3.45 9.04 30.93
CA ARG A 5 -3.71 9.45 29.54
C ARG A 5 -5.08 9.03 29.04
N HIS A 6 -5.65 7.94 29.57
CA HIS A 6 -6.96 7.48 29.13
C HIS A 6 -8.10 8.49 29.45
N PRO A 7 -8.24 9.06 30.67
CA PRO A 7 -9.18 10.15 30.91
C PRO A 7 -8.98 11.36 30.01
N TRP A 8 -7.72 11.73 29.73
CA TRP A 8 -7.42 12.82 28.80
C TRP A 8 -7.87 12.50 27.37
N LEU A 9 -7.67 11.27 26.90
CA LEU A 9 -8.13 10.79 25.59
C LEU A 9 -9.66 10.83 25.51
N LEU A 10 -10.36 10.34 26.53
CA LEU A 10 -11.83 10.41 26.59
C LEU A 10 -12.33 11.85 26.52
N ALA A 11 -11.65 12.80 27.20
CA ALA A 11 -11.96 14.22 27.09
C ALA A 11 -11.64 14.79 25.70
N GLN A 12 -10.62 14.29 24.99
CA GLN A 12 -10.37 14.70 23.61
C GLN A 12 -11.40 14.14 22.64
N ILE A 13 -11.87 12.90 22.87
CA ILE A 13 -12.96 12.28 22.11
C ILE A 13 -14.23 13.12 22.24
N GLU A 14 -14.52 13.67 23.43
CA GLU A 14 -15.67 14.57 23.60
C GLU A 14 -15.55 15.84 22.75
N LYS A 15 -14.39 16.51 22.81
CA LYS A 15 -14.12 17.69 21.98
C LYS A 15 -14.17 17.36 20.48
N ALA A 16 -13.63 16.21 20.08
CA ALA A 16 -13.66 15.77 18.70
C ALA A 16 -15.10 15.45 18.23
N ARG A 17 -15.98 15.00 19.12
CA ARG A 17 -17.41 14.84 18.83
C ARG A 17 -18.06 16.18 18.57
N GLU A 18 -17.80 17.21 19.39
CA GLU A 18 -18.31 18.57 19.12
C GLU A 18 -17.82 19.11 17.76
N VAL A 19 -16.57 18.83 17.39
CA VAL A 19 -16.04 19.16 16.06
C VAL A 19 -16.79 18.38 14.97
N SER A 20 -17.03 17.08 15.16
CA SER A 20 -17.79 16.24 14.24
C SER A 20 -19.22 16.77 14.04
N GLU A 21 -19.91 17.13 15.11
CA GLU A 21 -21.27 17.69 15.08
C GLU A 21 -21.36 18.99 14.28
N ASN A 22 -20.29 19.79 14.23
CA ASN A 22 -20.29 21.08 13.53
C ASN A 22 -19.50 21.04 12.21
N SER A 23 -18.98 19.88 11.83
CA SER A 23 -18.10 19.76 10.67
C SER A 23 -18.88 19.97 9.37
N PRO A 24 -18.38 20.80 8.43
CA PRO A 24 -18.96 20.95 7.10
C PRO A 24 -18.81 19.67 6.25
N LEU A 25 -17.99 18.70 6.69
CA LEU A 25 -17.88 17.39 6.05
C LEU A 25 -19.09 16.50 6.32
N ASN A 26 -19.93 16.85 7.31
CA ASN A 26 -21.17 16.16 7.65
C ASN A 26 -22.37 17.00 7.17
N PHE A 27 -22.91 16.68 6.01
CA PHE A 27 -23.95 17.47 5.35
C PHE A 27 -25.13 16.62 4.90
N THR A 28 -26.28 17.27 4.73
CA THR A 28 -27.46 16.69 4.12
C THR A 28 -27.70 17.30 2.75
N GLU A 29 -28.21 16.53 1.81
CA GLU A 29 -28.61 17.00 0.50
C GLU A 29 -29.73 16.13 -0.10
N GLY A 30 -30.37 16.62 -1.16
CA GLY A 30 -31.55 15.98 -1.74
C GLY A 30 -32.82 16.28 -0.94
N GLU A 31 -33.91 15.68 -1.40
CA GLU A 31 -35.24 15.79 -0.79
C GLU A 31 -36.01 14.50 -1.04
N GLY A 32 -36.86 14.11 -0.08
CA GLY A 32 -37.68 12.90 -0.19
C GLY A 32 -38.03 12.30 1.17
N ASP A 33 -39.05 11.45 1.19
CA ASP A 33 -39.49 10.74 2.40
C ASP A 33 -38.48 9.66 2.83
N LEU A 34 -37.77 9.07 1.86
CA LEU A 34 -36.69 8.12 2.09
C LEU A 34 -35.43 8.85 2.58
N GLY A 35 -34.93 8.46 3.75
CA GLY A 35 -33.63 8.91 4.24
C GLY A 35 -32.53 7.92 3.88
N ILE A 36 -31.33 8.40 3.54
CA ILE A 36 -30.15 7.56 3.34
C ILE A 36 -28.98 8.07 4.18
N ILE A 37 -28.38 7.21 5.01
CA ILE A 37 -27.14 7.54 5.75
C ILE A 37 -25.97 6.83 5.06
N THR A 38 -24.91 7.57 4.74
CA THR A 38 -23.75 7.00 4.03
C THR A 38 -22.44 7.74 4.34
N CYS A 39 -21.29 7.08 4.11
CA CYS A 39 -19.95 7.64 4.29
C CYS A 39 -18.98 7.18 3.18
N GLY A 40 -17.74 7.69 3.18
CA GLY A 40 -16.71 7.33 2.20
C GLY A 40 -17.14 7.31 0.72
N VAL A 41 -16.71 6.28 -0.01
CA VAL A 41 -17.01 6.08 -1.43
C VAL A 41 -18.49 5.72 -1.68
N SER A 42 -19.15 5.10 -0.69
CA SER A 42 -20.55 4.62 -0.80
C SER A 42 -21.54 5.73 -1.17
N TYR A 43 -21.23 6.98 -0.80
CA TYR A 43 -22.00 8.15 -1.21
C TYR A 43 -22.12 8.30 -2.73
N ASN A 44 -21.04 8.05 -3.47
CA ASN A 44 -21.05 8.17 -4.92
C ASN A 44 -21.97 7.11 -5.55
N TYR A 45 -21.93 5.88 -5.03
CA TYR A 45 -22.85 4.81 -5.47
C TYR A 45 -24.31 5.15 -5.17
N VAL A 46 -24.60 5.75 -4.01
CA VAL A 46 -25.94 6.23 -3.68
C VAL A 46 -26.40 7.30 -4.68
N LYS A 47 -25.55 8.30 -4.98
CA LYS A 47 -25.90 9.37 -5.93
C LYS A 47 -26.21 8.84 -7.32
N GLU A 48 -25.37 7.95 -7.81
CA GLU A 48 -25.56 7.30 -9.11
C GLU A 48 -26.85 6.46 -9.10
N ALA A 49 -27.09 5.69 -8.04
CA ALA A 49 -28.30 4.88 -7.91
C ALA A 49 -29.58 5.73 -7.90
N LEU A 50 -29.62 6.80 -7.11
CA LEU A 50 -30.80 7.68 -7.05
C LEU A 50 -31.06 8.36 -8.40
N LEU A 51 -30.01 8.77 -9.11
CA LEU A 51 -30.13 9.37 -10.44
C LEU A 51 -30.68 8.35 -11.46
N GLU A 52 -30.09 7.17 -11.55
CA GLU A 52 -30.50 6.11 -12.47
C GLU A 52 -31.92 5.61 -12.19
N MET A 53 -32.32 5.58 -10.92
CA MET A 53 -33.66 5.18 -10.49
C MET A 53 -34.69 6.31 -10.59
N ASN A 54 -34.26 7.55 -10.83
CA ASN A 54 -35.08 8.75 -10.67
C ASN A 54 -35.83 8.74 -9.32
N LEU A 55 -35.13 8.36 -8.26
CA LEU A 55 -35.67 8.18 -6.90
C LEU A 55 -35.30 9.38 -6.04
N SER A 56 -36.30 10.04 -5.46
CA SER A 56 -36.12 11.13 -4.50
C SER A 56 -35.81 10.60 -3.11
N ALA A 57 -34.68 11.00 -2.54
CA ALA A 57 -34.27 10.71 -1.18
C ALA A 57 -33.47 11.87 -0.60
N GLU A 58 -33.57 12.09 0.72
CA GLU A 58 -32.62 12.94 1.44
C GLU A 58 -31.42 12.07 1.87
N ILE A 59 -30.20 12.57 1.70
CA ILE A 59 -28.98 11.86 2.03
C ILE A 59 -28.26 12.60 3.17
N LEU A 60 -27.97 11.90 4.26
CA LEU A 60 -26.99 12.33 5.26
C LEU A 60 -25.62 11.73 4.91
N LYS A 61 -24.74 12.58 4.40
CA LYS A 61 -23.35 12.24 4.12
C LYS A 61 -22.47 12.56 5.32
N LEU A 62 -21.88 11.52 5.91
CA LEU A 62 -20.92 11.64 6.99
C LEU A 62 -19.48 11.61 6.45
N GLY A 63 -18.73 12.68 6.74
CA GLY A 63 -17.29 12.78 6.51
C GLY A 63 -16.44 12.53 7.75
N ILE A 64 -17.04 12.55 8.95
CA ILE A 64 -16.42 12.10 10.20
C ILE A 64 -17.34 11.05 10.83
N THR A 65 -16.88 9.79 10.86
CA THR A 65 -17.65 8.64 11.40
C THR A 65 -17.22 8.27 12.82
N HIS A 66 -16.04 8.70 13.28
CA HIS A 66 -15.60 8.54 14.65
C HIS A 66 -14.80 9.76 15.15
N PRO A 67 -15.25 10.45 16.22
CA PRO A 67 -16.53 10.25 16.90
C PRO A 67 -17.73 10.60 15.99
N LEU A 68 -18.79 9.81 16.09
CA LEU A 68 -20.00 10.00 15.29
C LEU A 68 -20.75 11.28 15.74
N PRO A 69 -21.30 12.09 14.81
CA PRO A 69 -22.16 13.22 15.15
C PRO A 69 -23.57 12.72 15.51
N GLU A 70 -23.71 12.21 16.74
CA GLU A 70 -24.93 11.57 17.25
C GLU A 70 -26.17 12.48 17.15
N LYS A 71 -26.05 13.80 17.35
CA LYS A 71 -27.17 14.74 17.23
C LYS A 71 -27.62 14.87 15.79
N LYS A 72 -26.71 15.08 14.84
CA LYS A 72 -27.06 15.14 13.40
C LYS A 72 -27.73 13.84 12.93
N VAL A 73 -27.19 12.69 13.32
CA VAL A 73 -27.77 11.38 12.97
C VAL A 73 -29.17 11.23 13.56
N THR A 74 -29.35 11.57 14.84
CA THR A 74 -30.64 11.49 15.53
C THR A 74 -31.69 12.40 14.88
N GLU A 75 -31.34 13.66 14.59
CA GLU A 75 -32.26 14.59 13.95
C GLU A 75 -32.62 14.13 12.53
N PHE A 76 -31.68 13.54 11.79
CA PHE A 76 -31.96 12.92 10.51
C PHE A 76 -32.97 11.76 10.65
N LEU A 77 -32.73 10.83 11.59
CA LEU A 77 -33.62 9.70 11.86
C LEU A 77 -35.05 10.15 12.24
N LYS A 78 -35.21 11.26 12.97
CA LYS A 78 -36.53 11.81 13.35
C LYS A 78 -37.34 12.34 12.17
N ARG A 79 -36.69 12.74 11.06
CA ARG A 79 -37.35 13.34 9.89
C ARG A 79 -37.92 12.30 8.92
N HIS A 80 -37.47 11.06 9.00
CA HIS A 80 -37.83 10.01 8.04
C HIS A 80 -38.56 8.86 8.73
N LYS A 81 -39.52 8.26 8.03
CA LYS A 81 -40.17 7.02 8.47
C LYS A 81 -39.32 5.79 8.17
N GLN A 82 -38.49 5.86 7.12
CA GLN A 82 -37.60 4.81 6.69
C GLN A 82 -36.24 5.41 6.35
N VAL A 83 -35.17 4.77 6.84
CA VAL A 83 -33.78 5.17 6.61
C VAL A 83 -32.97 3.96 6.15
N VAL A 84 -32.29 4.09 5.02
CA VAL A 84 -31.38 3.07 4.50
C VAL A 84 -29.95 3.47 4.81
N VAL A 85 -29.18 2.55 5.41
CA VAL A 85 -27.76 2.78 5.69
C VAL A 85 -26.92 2.09 4.63
N VAL A 86 -26.15 2.88 3.88
CA VAL A 86 -25.28 2.39 2.79
C VAL A 86 -23.83 2.64 3.18
N GLU A 87 -23.18 1.61 3.69
CA GLU A 87 -21.78 1.60 4.10
C GLU A 87 -21.06 0.32 3.65
N GLU A 88 -19.75 0.40 3.41
CA GLU A 88 -18.92 -0.75 3.06
C GLU A 88 -18.37 -1.46 4.30
N LEU A 89 -17.91 -2.71 4.12
CA LEU A 89 -17.39 -3.58 5.18
C LEU A 89 -18.46 -3.93 6.22
N GLU A 90 -18.28 -3.48 7.46
CA GLU A 90 -19.11 -3.84 8.61
C GLU A 90 -20.25 -2.82 8.84
N PRO A 91 -21.38 -3.21 9.46
CA PRO A 91 -22.54 -2.34 9.72
C PRO A 91 -22.27 -1.34 10.85
N PHE A 92 -21.19 -0.56 10.76
CA PHE A 92 -20.78 0.37 11.81
C PHE A 92 -21.80 1.50 11.98
N LEU A 93 -22.12 2.25 10.93
CA LEU A 93 -23.11 3.32 10.95
C LEU A 93 -24.50 2.81 11.22
N GLU A 94 -24.87 1.65 10.66
CA GLU A 94 -26.17 1.03 10.88
C GLU A 94 -26.36 0.67 12.35
N THR A 95 -25.36 0.03 12.97
CA THR A 95 -25.38 -0.31 14.39
C THR A 95 -25.55 0.94 15.26
N HIS A 96 -24.82 2.02 14.93
CA HIS A 96 -24.93 3.27 15.69
C HIS A 96 -26.25 3.99 15.46
N ALA A 97 -26.78 4.03 14.24
CA ALA A 97 -28.07 4.62 13.93
C ALA A 97 -29.20 3.90 14.68
N ARG A 98 -29.18 2.56 14.71
CA ARG A 98 -30.13 1.75 15.51
C ARG A 98 -30.03 2.02 17.00
N ARG A 99 -28.80 2.07 17.54
CA ARG A 99 -28.56 2.44 18.95
C ARG A 99 -29.16 3.81 19.25
N LEU A 100 -28.92 4.81 18.40
CA LEU A 100 -29.43 6.17 18.59
C LEU A 100 -30.94 6.22 18.52
N ALA A 101 -31.56 5.57 17.52
CA ALA A 101 -33.01 5.46 17.43
C ALA A 101 -33.62 4.86 18.71
N GLN A 102 -32.99 3.82 19.27
CA GLN A 102 -33.44 3.19 20.52
C GLN A 102 -33.28 4.10 21.74
N LEU A 103 -32.13 4.77 21.90
CA LEU A 103 -31.87 5.68 23.03
C LEU A 103 -32.82 6.89 23.02
N GLU A 104 -33.05 7.43 21.83
CA GLU A 104 -33.84 8.65 21.61
C GLU A 104 -35.33 8.36 21.36
N LYS A 105 -35.73 7.08 21.44
CA LYS A 105 -37.11 6.60 21.24
C LYS A 105 -37.70 7.07 19.90
N VAL A 106 -36.89 7.07 18.85
CA VAL A 106 -37.30 7.41 17.49
C VAL A 106 -37.87 6.17 16.82
N THR A 107 -39.13 6.23 16.41
CA THR A 107 -39.77 5.17 15.62
C THR A 107 -39.45 5.37 14.14
N VAL A 108 -38.45 4.64 13.64
CA VAL A 108 -37.99 4.70 12.25
C VAL A 108 -37.60 3.29 11.80
N ASP A 109 -37.93 2.94 10.57
CA ASP A 109 -37.50 1.68 9.96
C ASP A 109 -36.09 1.86 9.39
N ILE A 110 -35.09 1.28 10.07
CA ILE A 110 -33.68 1.34 9.63
C ILE A 110 -33.36 0.07 8.87
N LEU A 111 -32.97 0.20 7.61
CA LEU A 111 -32.64 -0.89 6.69
C LEU A 111 -31.17 -0.84 6.30
N GLY A 112 -30.53 -2.00 6.17
CA GLY A 112 -29.12 -2.10 5.80
C GLY A 112 -28.64 -3.53 5.63
N LYS A 113 -27.43 -3.81 6.11
CA LYS A 113 -26.79 -5.12 6.03
C LYS A 113 -27.47 -6.16 6.93
N GLU A 114 -27.98 -5.77 8.11
CA GLU A 114 -28.57 -6.72 9.07
C GLU A 114 -29.83 -7.42 8.52
N GLN A 115 -30.56 -6.77 7.62
CA GLN A 115 -31.68 -7.40 6.91
C GLN A 115 -31.27 -8.10 5.61
N GLY A 116 -29.99 -8.11 5.27
CA GLY A 116 -29.49 -8.75 4.06
C GLY A 116 -29.63 -7.94 2.78
N PHE A 117 -29.96 -6.64 2.85
CA PHE A 117 -30.03 -5.80 1.64
C PHE A 117 -28.65 -5.53 1.04
N PHE A 118 -27.59 -5.54 1.86
CA PHE A 118 -26.23 -5.33 1.40
C PHE A 118 -25.23 -6.34 1.97
N SER A 119 -24.20 -6.64 1.19
CA SER A 119 -23.14 -7.59 1.54
C SER A 119 -22.16 -7.02 2.59
N ARG A 120 -21.63 -7.90 3.46
CA ARG A 120 -20.45 -7.59 4.30
C ARG A 120 -19.12 -7.93 3.62
N VAL A 121 -19.18 -8.52 2.43
CA VAL A 121 -18.04 -9.02 1.66
C VAL A 121 -17.83 -8.16 0.43
N GLY A 122 -16.57 -7.78 0.21
CA GLY A 122 -16.13 -7.04 -0.96
C GLY A 122 -16.49 -5.56 -0.93
N GLU A 123 -16.17 -4.91 -2.05
CA GLU A 123 -16.49 -3.51 -2.31
C GLU A 123 -17.90 -3.38 -2.89
N TYR A 124 -18.54 -2.23 -2.68
CA TYR A 124 -19.82 -1.96 -3.31
C TYR A 124 -19.64 -1.53 -4.75
N SER A 125 -20.73 -1.60 -5.50
CA SER A 125 -20.83 -1.07 -6.85
C SER A 125 -22.20 -0.39 -7.03
N PRO A 126 -22.37 0.46 -8.05
CA PRO A 126 -23.68 1.03 -8.39
C PRO A 126 -24.75 -0.06 -8.54
N ARG A 127 -24.42 -1.20 -9.16
CA ARG A 127 -25.33 -2.35 -9.30
C ARG A 127 -25.88 -2.83 -7.96
N ILE A 128 -25.00 -3.09 -6.99
CA ILE A 128 -25.39 -3.56 -5.65
C ILE A 128 -26.34 -2.55 -4.98
N VAL A 129 -26.00 -1.26 -5.06
CA VAL A 129 -26.80 -0.22 -4.39
C VAL A 129 -28.16 -0.03 -5.07
N ILE A 130 -28.21 -0.06 -6.41
CA ILE A 130 -29.46 0.02 -7.18
C ILE A 130 -30.35 -1.18 -6.88
N GLU A 131 -29.83 -2.40 -6.95
CA GLU A 131 -30.62 -3.62 -6.69
C GLU A 131 -31.18 -3.63 -5.25
N ALA A 132 -30.39 -3.21 -4.27
CA ALA A 132 -30.83 -3.09 -2.88
C ALA A 132 -31.94 -2.02 -2.72
N LEU A 133 -31.75 -0.82 -3.27
CA LEU A 133 -32.74 0.25 -3.20
C LEU A 133 -34.03 -0.12 -3.96
N CYS A 134 -33.94 -0.82 -5.09
CA CYS A 134 -35.09 -1.36 -5.81
C CYS A 134 -35.88 -2.36 -4.97
N THR A 135 -35.17 -3.27 -4.29
CA THR A 135 -35.78 -4.26 -3.39
C THR A 135 -36.51 -3.58 -2.24
N ILE A 136 -35.88 -2.57 -1.62
CA ILE A 136 -36.45 -1.80 -0.51
C ILE A 136 -37.69 -1.01 -0.94
N ASN A 137 -37.65 -0.38 -2.12
CA ASN A 137 -38.73 0.46 -2.63
C ASN A 137 -39.77 -0.32 -3.46
N ASN A 138 -39.64 -1.65 -3.56
CA ASN A 138 -40.49 -2.53 -4.37
C ASN A 138 -40.64 -2.04 -5.83
N CYS A 139 -39.54 -1.61 -6.44
CA CYS A 139 -39.51 -1.18 -7.84
C CYS A 139 -38.62 -2.10 -8.70
N ASN A 140 -38.86 -2.08 -10.01
CA ASN A 140 -38.01 -2.80 -10.95
C ASN A 140 -36.69 -2.03 -11.16
N THR A 141 -35.60 -2.77 -11.37
CA THR A 141 -34.32 -2.17 -11.72
C THR A 141 -34.43 -1.40 -13.03
N PRO A 142 -34.06 -0.10 -13.08
CA PRO A 142 -34.11 0.69 -14.30
C PRO A 142 -33.07 0.23 -15.35
N ILE A 143 -32.06 -0.52 -14.92
CA ILE A 143 -30.94 -0.96 -15.75
C ILE A 143 -31.12 -2.43 -16.16
N ASN A 144 -30.95 -2.69 -17.45
CA ASN A 144 -30.90 -4.06 -17.96
C ASN A 144 -29.50 -4.67 -17.71
N TRP A 145 -29.31 -5.25 -16.52
CA TRP A 145 -28.06 -5.90 -16.16
C TRP A 145 -27.68 -7.05 -17.09
N LYS A 146 -28.66 -7.77 -17.66
CA LYS A 146 -28.37 -8.87 -18.59
C LYS A 146 -27.65 -8.37 -19.83
N ASP A 147 -28.10 -7.25 -20.40
CA ASP A 147 -27.45 -6.63 -21.55
C ASP A 147 -26.03 -6.14 -21.20
N ILE A 148 -25.84 -5.55 -20.01
CA ILE A 148 -24.49 -5.17 -19.54
C ILE A 148 -23.60 -6.40 -19.35
N ASP A 149 -24.11 -7.47 -18.73
CA ASP A 149 -23.36 -8.70 -18.48
C ASP A 149 -23.01 -9.40 -19.81
N GLU A 150 -23.90 -9.39 -20.81
CA GLU A 150 -23.64 -9.91 -22.15
C GLU A 150 -22.60 -9.08 -22.90
N ARG A 151 -22.67 -7.75 -22.84
CA ARG A 151 -21.62 -6.86 -23.39
C ARG A 151 -20.30 -7.01 -22.65
N SER A 152 -20.32 -7.23 -21.34
CA SER A 152 -19.10 -7.45 -20.57
C SER A 152 -18.38 -8.73 -20.98
N LYS A 153 -19.12 -9.78 -21.40
CA LYS A 153 -18.52 -11.02 -21.92
C LYS A 153 -17.83 -10.84 -23.27
N SER A 154 -18.22 -9.83 -24.06
CA SER A 154 -17.57 -9.53 -25.33
C SER A 154 -16.34 -8.63 -25.18
N VAL A 155 -16.13 -8.06 -23.99
CA VAL A 155 -14.88 -7.37 -23.65
C VAL A 155 -13.77 -8.42 -23.57
N ILE A 156 -12.79 -8.29 -24.46
CA ILE A 156 -11.58 -9.11 -24.47
C ILE A 156 -10.89 -8.98 -23.11
N ASP A 157 -10.34 -10.07 -22.60
CA ASP A 157 -9.59 -10.11 -21.35
C ASP A 157 -8.51 -9.01 -21.36
N LEU A 158 -8.75 -7.96 -20.57
CA LEU A 158 -7.85 -6.82 -20.53
C LEU A 158 -6.56 -7.26 -19.85
N PRO A 159 -5.38 -6.81 -20.33
CA PRO A 159 -4.13 -7.18 -19.69
C PRO A 159 -4.16 -6.73 -18.21
N PRO A 160 -3.85 -7.64 -17.27
CA PRO A 160 -3.88 -7.31 -15.85
C PRO A 160 -2.85 -6.21 -15.57
N ARG A 161 -3.21 -5.29 -14.67
CA ARG A 161 -2.33 -4.22 -14.18
C ARG A 161 -1.95 -4.51 -12.73
N PRO A 162 -1.06 -5.48 -12.47
CA PRO A 162 -0.65 -5.79 -11.11
C PRO A 162 0.06 -4.56 -10.51
N PRO A 163 -0.03 -4.37 -9.18
CA PRO A 163 0.81 -3.41 -8.48
C PRO A 163 2.30 -3.67 -8.75
N LEU A 164 3.04 -2.64 -9.17
CA LEU A 164 4.45 -2.72 -9.53
C LEU A 164 5.27 -1.64 -8.83
N LEU A 165 6.55 -1.91 -8.56
CA LEU A 165 7.50 -0.89 -8.14
C LEU A 165 7.67 0.18 -9.24
N CYS A 166 7.67 1.45 -8.85
CA CYS A 166 7.85 2.59 -9.77
C CYS A 166 9.12 2.48 -10.63
N ALA A 167 9.14 3.16 -11.77
CA ALA A 167 10.35 3.32 -12.57
C ALA A 167 11.45 3.98 -11.72
N GLY A 168 12.63 3.37 -11.70
CA GLY A 168 13.76 3.81 -10.88
C GLY A 168 13.58 3.64 -9.37
N CYS A 169 12.65 2.82 -8.90
CA CYS A 169 12.58 2.46 -7.49
C CYS A 169 13.85 1.70 -7.06
N PRO A 170 14.55 2.13 -5.98
CA PRO A 170 15.77 1.46 -5.53
C PRO A 170 15.53 0.03 -5.05
N HIS A 171 14.35 -0.27 -4.50
CA HIS A 171 13.99 -1.64 -4.09
C HIS A 171 14.05 -2.63 -5.26
N ARG A 172 13.80 -2.18 -6.50
CA ARG A 172 13.88 -3.04 -7.68
C ARG A 172 15.30 -3.57 -7.90
N ALA A 173 16.31 -2.73 -7.70
CA ALA A 173 17.71 -3.13 -7.74
C ALA A 173 18.04 -4.11 -6.61
N SER A 174 17.55 -3.84 -5.39
CA SER A 174 17.70 -4.73 -4.23
C SER A 174 17.10 -6.11 -4.48
N TYR A 175 15.86 -6.18 -4.95
CA TYR A 175 15.18 -7.45 -5.24
C TYR A 175 15.80 -8.21 -6.41
N TYR A 176 16.22 -7.50 -7.47
CA TYR A 176 16.99 -8.13 -8.55
C TYR A 176 18.26 -8.79 -7.99
N ALA A 177 18.98 -8.10 -7.09
CA ALA A 177 20.19 -8.63 -6.49
C ALA A 177 19.91 -9.81 -5.55
N ILE A 178 18.89 -9.71 -4.68
CA ILE A 178 18.46 -10.79 -3.78
C ILE A 178 18.11 -12.04 -4.57
N ARG A 179 17.24 -11.92 -5.59
CA ARG A 179 16.83 -13.06 -6.42
C ARG A 179 18.02 -13.66 -7.19
N THR A 180 18.93 -12.82 -7.69
CA THR A 180 20.13 -13.27 -8.42
C THR A 180 21.13 -13.97 -7.50
N ALA A 181 21.32 -13.47 -6.28
CA ALA A 181 22.24 -14.02 -5.29
C ALA A 181 21.78 -15.41 -4.81
N THR A 182 20.49 -15.53 -4.50
CA THR A 182 19.84 -16.74 -3.98
C THR A 182 19.38 -17.71 -5.07
N ARG A 183 19.48 -17.31 -6.35
CA ARG A 183 18.94 -18.02 -7.52
C ARG A 183 17.43 -18.29 -7.42
N GLY A 184 16.69 -17.45 -6.68
CA GLY A 184 15.27 -17.63 -6.45
C GLY A 184 14.94 -18.79 -5.50
N LYS A 185 15.88 -19.28 -4.70
CA LYS A 185 15.71 -20.48 -3.85
C LYS A 185 15.67 -20.21 -2.35
N ALA A 186 15.85 -18.97 -1.90
CA ALA A 186 15.66 -18.63 -0.50
C ALA A 186 14.15 -18.52 -0.18
N ILE A 187 13.81 -18.52 1.11
CA ILE A 187 12.50 -18.10 1.60
C ILE A 187 12.54 -16.60 1.82
N TYR A 188 11.51 -15.87 1.36
CA TYR A 188 11.45 -14.41 1.42
C TYR A 188 10.30 -13.89 2.29
N PRO A 189 10.42 -13.91 3.64
CA PRO A 189 9.50 -13.19 4.50
C PRO A 189 9.55 -11.69 4.21
N THR A 190 8.40 -11.04 4.12
CA THR A 190 8.30 -9.60 3.86
C THR A 190 7.27 -8.95 4.79
N ASP A 191 7.27 -7.62 4.83
CA ASP A 191 6.32 -6.80 5.59
C ASP A 191 5.39 -6.00 4.65
N ILE A 192 4.49 -5.20 5.21
CA ILE A 192 3.54 -4.35 4.48
C ILE A 192 4.20 -3.03 4.03
N GLY A 193 4.32 -2.82 2.73
CA GLY A 193 4.76 -1.55 2.14
C GLY A 193 5.06 -1.67 0.64
N CYS A 194 5.75 -0.67 0.06
CA CYS A 194 6.18 -0.73 -1.36
C CYS A 194 6.97 -1.99 -1.70
N TYR A 195 7.70 -2.50 -0.73
CA TYR A 195 8.55 -3.67 -0.85
C TYR A 195 7.75 -4.99 -0.94
N THR A 196 6.49 -5.03 -0.48
CA THR A 196 5.55 -6.13 -0.75
C THR A 196 5.31 -6.37 -2.25
N LEU A 197 5.44 -5.33 -3.08
CA LEU A 197 5.18 -5.40 -4.52
C LEU A 197 6.17 -6.31 -5.28
N SER A 198 7.20 -6.82 -4.61
CA SER A 198 8.10 -7.85 -5.14
C SER A 198 7.49 -9.25 -5.23
N ILE A 199 6.25 -9.44 -4.77
CA ILE A 199 5.51 -10.72 -4.88
C ILE A 199 5.26 -11.13 -6.33
N ALA A 200 5.10 -10.16 -7.23
CA ALA A 200 4.78 -10.43 -8.62
C ALA A 200 6.03 -10.85 -9.44
N PRO A 201 5.85 -11.63 -10.53
CA PRO A 201 6.89 -11.84 -11.52
C PRO A 201 7.45 -10.52 -12.08
N PRO A 202 8.76 -10.46 -12.38
CA PRO A 202 9.77 -11.51 -12.27
C PRO A 202 10.60 -11.45 -10.99
N LEU A 203 10.17 -10.67 -9.99
CA LEU A 203 10.92 -10.52 -8.73
C LEU A 203 10.64 -11.67 -7.78
N GLU A 204 9.36 -12.05 -7.59
CA GLU A 204 8.89 -13.15 -6.70
C GLU A 204 9.80 -13.36 -5.48
N THR A 205 9.96 -12.29 -4.70
CA THR A 205 10.85 -12.22 -3.52
C THR A 205 10.08 -11.78 -2.27
N ALA A 206 8.84 -12.25 -2.18
CA ALA A 206 7.91 -12.01 -1.09
C ALA A 206 6.96 -13.22 -0.97
N ASP A 207 7.34 -14.22 -0.17
CA ASP A 207 6.60 -15.47 -0.03
C ASP A 207 5.56 -15.42 1.09
N ILE A 208 5.87 -14.68 2.16
CA ILE A 208 5.09 -14.66 3.41
C ILE A 208 4.97 -13.22 3.91
N LEU A 209 3.75 -12.82 4.24
CA LEU A 209 3.38 -11.48 4.68
C LEU A 209 2.20 -11.58 5.65
N PHE A 210 2.33 -11.01 6.84
CA PHE A 210 1.22 -10.95 7.81
C PHE A 210 0.88 -9.52 8.21
N ASP A 211 1.83 -8.82 8.80
CA ASP A 211 1.68 -7.45 9.30
C ASP A 211 3.00 -6.68 9.20
N MET A 212 2.98 -5.42 9.63
CA MET A 212 4.20 -4.61 9.75
C MET A 212 5.08 -5.13 10.89
N GLY A 213 6.26 -5.63 10.57
CA GLY A 213 7.28 -6.13 11.50
C GLY A 213 7.35 -7.66 11.59
N SER A 214 6.36 -8.35 11.00
CA SER A 214 6.28 -9.81 10.93
C SER A 214 7.42 -10.47 10.15
N SER A 215 8.08 -9.79 9.21
CA SER A 215 9.13 -10.38 8.36
C SER A 215 10.27 -10.99 9.19
N ILE A 216 10.72 -10.29 10.23
CA ILE A 216 11.87 -10.69 11.07
C ILE A 216 11.49 -11.87 11.97
N THR A 217 10.35 -11.79 12.65
CA THR A 217 9.90 -12.84 13.59
C THR A 217 9.49 -14.11 12.86
N THR A 218 8.87 -13.99 11.68
CA THR A 218 8.60 -15.11 10.78
C THR A 218 9.89 -15.77 10.34
N ALA A 219 10.90 -14.97 9.94
CA ALA A 219 12.22 -15.49 9.57
C ALA A 219 12.90 -16.24 10.72
N CYS A 220 12.78 -15.73 11.96
CA CYS A 220 13.29 -16.40 13.15
C CYS A 220 12.67 -17.80 13.31
N GLY A 221 11.34 -17.90 13.26
CA GLY A 221 10.65 -19.19 13.36
C GLY A 221 11.01 -20.15 12.24
N LEU A 222 11.12 -19.65 11.01
CA LEU A 222 11.57 -20.46 9.87
C LEU A 222 12.99 -21.01 10.07
N SER A 223 13.91 -20.20 10.62
CA SER A 223 15.31 -20.60 10.80
C SER A 223 15.51 -21.81 11.72
N GLU A 224 14.52 -22.11 12.57
CA GLU A 224 14.51 -23.26 13.48
C GLU A 224 13.97 -24.55 12.82
N VAL A 225 13.26 -24.45 11.69
CA VAL A 225 12.53 -25.58 11.10
C VAL A 225 12.99 -25.95 9.69
N THR A 226 13.90 -25.19 9.08
CA THR A 226 14.42 -25.48 7.74
C THR A 226 15.87 -25.04 7.56
N ASP A 227 16.64 -25.79 6.78
CA ASP A 227 18.01 -25.44 6.39
C ASP A 227 18.12 -24.49 5.20
N GLN A 228 16.99 -24.18 4.54
CA GLN A 228 16.95 -23.25 3.41
C GLN A 228 17.43 -21.85 3.82
N ASP A 229 18.03 -21.12 2.88
CA ASP A 229 18.40 -19.71 3.10
C ASP A 229 17.15 -18.86 3.32
N ILE A 230 17.20 -17.92 4.27
CA ILE A 230 16.09 -17.03 4.60
C ILE A 230 16.57 -15.60 4.43
N VAL A 231 15.97 -14.88 3.50
CA VAL A 231 16.26 -13.46 3.24
C VAL A 231 14.98 -12.65 3.43
N ALA A 232 14.82 -12.11 4.64
CA ALA A 232 13.71 -11.27 5.01
C ALA A 232 13.91 -9.83 4.50
N THR A 233 12.83 -9.14 4.16
CA THR A 233 12.87 -7.72 3.78
C THR A 233 11.91 -6.87 4.60
N ILE A 234 12.38 -5.70 5.03
CA ILE A 234 11.60 -4.73 5.81
C ILE A 234 11.90 -3.31 5.33
N GLY A 235 10.89 -2.44 5.28
CA GLY A 235 11.11 -1.01 5.02
C GLY A 235 11.64 -0.26 6.24
N ASP A 236 12.37 0.83 6.04
CA ASP A 236 12.85 1.73 7.11
C ASP A 236 11.79 2.18 8.12
N SER A 237 10.64 2.66 7.65
CA SER A 237 9.53 3.08 8.51
C SER A 237 9.02 1.92 9.38
N THR A 238 8.90 0.73 8.79
CA THR A 238 8.47 -0.50 9.46
C THR A 238 9.52 -0.99 10.46
N PHE A 239 10.80 -0.90 10.10
CA PHE A 239 11.92 -1.22 10.97
C PHE A 239 11.84 -0.45 12.29
N PHE A 240 11.58 0.86 12.23
CA PHE A 240 11.38 1.68 13.44
C PHE A 240 10.05 1.45 14.14
N ALA A 241 8.96 1.17 13.40
CA ALA A 241 7.63 1.01 13.98
C ALA A 241 7.51 -0.28 14.80
N SER A 242 8.03 -1.40 14.28
CA SER A 242 7.80 -2.72 14.84
C SER A 242 8.92 -3.74 14.58
N GLY A 243 9.95 -3.39 13.79
CA GLY A 243 11.07 -4.30 13.50
C GLY A 243 12.07 -4.46 14.65
N LEU A 244 12.26 -3.45 15.50
CA LEU A 244 13.28 -3.46 16.56
C LEU A 244 13.17 -4.65 17.52
N PRO A 245 11.99 -5.01 18.07
CA PRO A 245 11.85 -6.19 18.92
C PRO A 245 12.21 -7.49 18.20
N GLY A 246 11.91 -7.59 16.89
CA GLY A 246 12.28 -8.74 16.06
C GLY A 246 13.79 -8.90 15.96
N ILE A 247 14.54 -7.81 15.75
CA ILE A 247 16.02 -7.86 15.73
C ILE A 247 16.58 -8.29 17.07
N VAL A 248 16.07 -7.72 18.18
CA VAL A 248 16.50 -8.11 19.53
C VAL A 248 16.33 -9.62 19.73
N ASN A 249 15.17 -10.16 19.33
CA ASN A 249 14.91 -11.59 19.42
C ASN A 249 15.86 -12.42 18.54
N ALA A 250 16.11 -11.97 17.31
CA ALA A 250 17.04 -12.64 16.38
C ALA A 250 18.46 -12.70 16.94
N VAL A 251 18.94 -11.59 17.51
CA VAL A 251 20.28 -11.51 18.10
C VAL A 251 20.36 -12.37 19.36
N TYR A 252 19.42 -12.22 20.28
CA TYR A 252 19.45 -12.93 21.56
C TYR A 252 19.41 -14.46 21.37
N ASN A 253 18.58 -14.94 20.44
CA ASN A 253 18.43 -16.38 20.17
C ASN A 253 19.32 -16.90 19.05
N GLN A 254 20.22 -16.08 18.50
CA GLN A 254 21.18 -16.50 17.45
C GLN A 254 20.49 -17.07 16.20
N HIS A 255 19.34 -16.50 15.81
CA HIS A 255 18.63 -16.93 14.60
C HIS A 255 19.42 -16.53 13.35
N ARG A 256 19.77 -17.51 12.50
CA ARG A 256 20.61 -17.34 11.29
C ARG A 256 19.88 -16.72 10.09
N ILE A 257 19.19 -15.62 10.32
CA ILE A 257 18.41 -14.93 9.29
C ILE A 257 19.24 -13.85 8.59
N CYS A 258 18.95 -13.62 7.32
CA CYS A 258 19.42 -12.43 6.62
C CYS A 258 18.28 -11.42 6.55
N LEU A 259 18.51 -10.20 7.03
CA LEU A 259 17.55 -9.10 6.92
C LEU A 259 18.09 -8.05 5.96
N VAL A 260 17.32 -7.74 4.92
CA VAL A 260 17.58 -6.57 4.07
C VAL A 260 16.62 -5.45 4.47
N VAL A 261 17.17 -4.39 5.06
CA VAL A 261 16.41 -3.16 5.35
C VAL A 261 16.43 -2.28 4.10
N LEU A 262 15.25 -2.00 3.58
CA LEU A 262 15.02 -1.20 2.39
C LEU A 262 14.76 0.25 2.80
N ASP A 263 15.83 1.03 2.94
CA ASP A 263 15.83 2.40 3.44
C ASP A 263 15.64 3.40 2.30
N ASN A 264 14.37 3.77 2.04
CA ASN A 264 14.00 4.74 1.01
C ASN A 264 13.77 6.17 1.53
N ARG A 265 14.08 6.39 2.82
CA ARG A 265 14.01 7.67 3.51
C ARG A 265 12.58 8.21 3.65
N THR A 266 11.54 7.37 3.57
CA THR A 266 10.15 7.82 3.65
C THR A 266 9.13 6.70 3.87
N THR A 267 7.93 7.04 4.36
CA THR A 267 6.80 6.09 4.39
C THR A 267 6.01 6.18 3.07
N ALA A 268 6.58 5.65 1.98
CA ALA A 268 6.13 5.95 0.61
C ALA A 268 4.66 5.58 0.32
N MET A 269 4.27 4.31 0.49
CA MET A 269 2.96 3.79 0.08
C MET A 269 1.77 4.50 0.73
N THR A 270 1.96 5.01 1.95
CA THR A 270 0.89 5.68 2.71
C THR A 270 0.84 7.18 2.49
N GLY A 271 1.75 7.76 1.69
CA GLY A 271 1.75 9.20 1.39
C GLY A 271 2.91 9.98 2.00
N HIS A 272 4.11 9.38 2.05
CA HIS A 272 5.37 10.03 2.42
C HIS A 272 5.43 10.62 3.84
N GLN A 273 4.86 9.91 4.82
CA GLN A 273 4.91 10.33 6.22
C GLN A 273 6.35 10.31 6.76
N PRO A 274 6.71 11.26 7.64
CA PRO A 274 7.94 11.18 8.39
C PRO A 274 7.96 9.98 9.34
N HIS A 275 9.14 9.43 9.55
CA HIS A 275 9.45 8.40 10.55
C HIS A 275 10.83 8.71 11.18
N PRO A 276 11.28 8.01 12.23
CA PRO A 276 12.53 8.36 12.92
C PRO A 276 13.78 8.42 12.03
N GLY A 277 13.77 7.70 10.91
CA GLY A 277 14.84 7.72 9.91
C GLY A 277 14.89 9.01 9.09
N THR A 278 13.81 9.77 8.91
CA THR A 278 13.77 10.90 7.95
C THR A 278 14.48 12.16 8.44
N GLY A 279 14.66 12.33 9.75
CA GLY A 279 15.17 13.58 10.35
C GLY A 279 14.13 14.71 10.39
N ILE A 280 12.85 14.41 10.17
CA ILE A 280 11.74 15.36 10.29
C ILE A 280 10.64 14.70 11.10
N THR A 281 10.08 15.40 12.09
CA THR A 281 8.97 14.87 12.92
C THR A 281 7.61 15.06 12.24
N GLY A 282 6.56 14.40 12.75
CA GLY A 282 5.17 14.61 12.31
C GLY A 282 4.69 16.06 12.44
N MET A 283 5.32 16.86 13.32
CA MET A 283 5.05 18.30 13.46
C MET A 283 5.98 19.17 12.59
N ARG A 284 6.64 18.57 11.58
CA ARG A 284 7.58 19.22 10.65
C ARG A 284 8.81 19.88 11.29
N LYS A 285 9.14 19.52 12.53
CA LYS A 285 10.41 19.93 13.15
C LYS A 285 11.56 19.08 12.61
N VAL A 286 12.62 19.74 12.13
CA VAL A 286 13.89 19.10 11.76
C VAL A 286 14.61 18.63 13.02
N VAL A 287 15.04 17.37 13.02
CA VAL A 287 15.74 16.68 14.11
C VAL A 287 16.81 15.76 13.52
N PRO A 288 17.82 15.34 14.29
CA PRO A 288 18.74 14.30 13.83
C PRO A 288 17.97 13.02 13.44
N ALA A 289 18.27 12.50 12.26
CA ALA A 289 17.79 11.20 11.82
C ALA A 289 18.42 10.09 12.66
N ILE A 290 17.64 9.07 13.02
CA ILE A 290 18.20 7.86 13.61
C ILE A 290 18.75 6.98 12.48
N ASP A 291 20.03 6.63 12.57
CA ASP A 291 20.69 5.76 11.61
C ASP A 291 20.42 4.28 11.91
N ILE A 292 19.94 3.54 10.92
CA ILE A 292 19.57 2.12 11.05
C ILE A 292 20.78 1.22 11.29
N GLU A 293 21.94 1.55 10.71
CA GLU A 293 23.17 0.78 10.88
C GLU A 293 23.64 0.86 12.33
N GLU A 294 23.68 2.05 12.90
CA GLU A 294 24.05 2.26 14.30
C GLU A 294 23.04 1.62 15.27
N VAL A 295 21.74 1.63 14.95
CA VAL A 295 20.74 0.89 15.72
C VAL A 295 21.02 -0.61 15.69
N CYS A 296 21.23 -1.21 14.51
CA CYS A 296 21.53 -2.65 14.38
C CYS A 296 22.80 -3.04 15.15
N LYS A 297 23.88 -2.25 15.05
CA LYS A 297 25.11 -2.45 15.83
C LYS A 297 24.85 -2.36 17.34
N GLY A 298 24.07 -1.36 17.77
CA GLY A 298 23.67 -1.16 19.16
C GLY A 298 22.83 -2.30 19.72
N LEU A 299 22.01 -2.95 18.89
CA LEU A 299 21.24 -4.15 19.25
C LEU A 299 22.09 -5.44 19.22
N GLY A 300 23.36 -5.37 18.82
CA GLY A 300 24.32 -6.47 18.90
C GLY A 300 24.53 -7.26 17.61
N VAL A 301 23.96 -6.83 16.48
CA VAL A 301 24.18 -7.47 15.18
C VAL A 301 25.65 -7.34 14.78
N LYS A 302 26.30 -8.47 14.44
CA LYS A 302 27.74 -8.50 14.12
C LYS A 302 28.04 -8.22 12.65
N TYR A 303 27.15 -8.62 11.75
CA TYR A 303 27.22 -8.30 10.34
C TYR A 303 26.20 -7.21 10.02
N VAL A 304 26.68 -5.97 9.86
CA VAL A 304 25.86 -4.84 9.41
C VAL A 304 26.62 -4.12 8.30
N LYS A 305 25.99 -3.98 7.13
CA LYS A 305 26.54 -3.20 6.02
C LYS A 305 25.47 -2.29 5.43
N THR A 306 25.87 -1.09 5.02
CA THR A 306 25.02 -0.17 4.27
C THR A 306 25.55 -0.03 2.84
N ILE A 307 24.67 -0.08 1.86
CA ILE A 307 25.00 0.01 0.44
C ILE A 307 23.96 0.86 -0.30
N ASN A 308 24.41 1.65 -1.28
CA ASN A 308 23.50 2.24 -2.25
C ASN A 308 23.23 1.20 -3.35
N PRO A 309 21.96 0.80 -3.59
CA PRO A 309 21.63 -0.22 -4.58
C PRO A 309 21.92 0.19 -6.03
N PHE A 310 22.19 1.47 -6.31
CA PHE A 310 22.55 1.96 -7.64
C PHE A 310 24.05 2.00 -7.93
N ASP A 311 24.92 1.94 -6.91
CA ASP A 311 26.38 2.03 -7.11
C ASP A 311 26.92 0.88 -7.96
N SER A 312 26.51 -0.36 -7.63
CA SER A 312 26.94 -1.55 -8.37
C SER A 312 25.98 -2.71 -8.13
N ILE A 313 25.23 -3.09 -9.17
CA ILE A 313 24.35 -4.26 -9.12
C ILE A 313 25.14 -5.55 -8.86
N ALA A 314 26.32 -5.68 -9.48
CA ALA A 314 27.19 -6.84 -9.25
C ALA A 314 27.73 -6.85 -7.82
N GLY A 315 28.12 -5.69 -7.28
CA GLY A 315 28.53 -5.53 -5.88
C GLY A 315 27.41 -5.91 -4.92
N LEU A 316 26.19 -5.42 -5.14
CA LEU A 316 25.02 -5.74 -4.33
C LEU A 316 24.70 -7.24 -4.36
N VAL A 317 24.79 -7.90 -5.51
CA VAL A 317 24.66 -9.37 -5.61
C VAL A 317 25.74 -10.08 -4.80
N GLY A 318 26.99 -9.60 -4.87
CA GLY A 318 28.10 -10.14 -4.09
C GLY A 318 27.87 -10.00 -2.58
N GLU A 319 27.42 -8.84 -2.15
CA GLU A 319 27.13 -8.56 -0.74
C GLU A 319 25.97 -9.39 -0.18
N VAL A 320 24.91 -9.62 -0.96
CA VAL A 320 23.85 -10.54 -0.53
C VAL A 320 24.37 -11.98 -0.41
N ARG A 321 25.22 -12.44 -1.34
CA ARG A 321 25.83 -13.78 -1.23
C ARG A 321 26.70 -13.92 0.01
N GLU A 322 27.51 -12.90 0.30
CA GLU A 322 28.37 -12.91 1.49
C GLU A 322 27.55 -12.85 2.77
N MET A 323 26.49 -12.04 2.82
CA MET A 323 25.57 -11.99 3.95
C MET A 323 24.93 -13.36 4.23
N VAL A 324 24.43 -14.04 3.19
CA VAL A 324 23.83 -15.39 3.32
C VAL A 324 24.84 -16.41 3.81
N LYS A 325 26.05 -16.39 3.24
CA LYS A 325 27.15 -17.25 3.69
C LYS A 325 27.51 -17.00 5.16
N TRP A 326 27.68 -15.73 5.53
CA TRP A 326 28.05 -15.33 6.89
C TRP A 326 27.00 -15.77 7.92
N ALA A 327 25.71 -15.55 7.63
CA ALA A 327 24.63 -15.95 8.54
C ALA A 327 24.63 -17.46 8.78
N ARG A 328 24.89 -18.25 7.73
CA ARG A 328 25.00 -19.70 7.81
C ARG A 328 26.20 -20.16 8.64
N GLU A 329 27.39 -19.60 8.38
CA GLU A 329 28.63 -20.01 9.04
C GLU A 329 28.70 -19.60 10.52
N ASN A 330 28.09 -18.47 10.88
CA ASN A 330 28.19 -17.90 12.22
C ASN A 330 26.96 -18.18 13.10
N HIS A 331 25.90 -18.79 12.54
CA HIS A 331 24.64 -19.03 13.23
C HIS A 331 24.12 -17.77 13.94
N SER A 332 24.06 -16.64 13.22
CA SER A 332 23.73 -15.33 13.79
C SER A 332 23.01 -14.49 12.74
N PRO A 333 22.15 -13.52 13.14
CA PRO A 333 21.50 -12.64 12.17
C PRO A 333 22.52 -11.72 11.48
N ALA A 334 22.27 -11.49 10.19
CA ALA A 334 23.02 -10.57 9.35
C ALA A 334 22.10 -9.50 8.76
N VAL A 335 22.54 -8.24 8.76
CA VAL A 335 21.74 -7.10 8.28
C VAL A 335 22.46 -6.39 7.13
N LEU A 336 21.74 -6.20 6.02
CA LEU A 336 22.14 -5.36 4.90
C LEU A 336 21.15 -4.21 4.75
N ILE A 337 21.63 -2.97 4.75
CA ILE A 337 20.80 -1.78 4.58
C ILE A 337 21.00 -1.28 3.16
N SER A 338 19.98 -1.44 2.32
CA SER A 338 19.94 -0.92 0.96
C SER A 338 19.34 0.48 0.99
N ARG A 339 20.18 1.51 1.00
CA ARG A 339 19.79 2.90 1.23
C ARG A 339 19.85 3.74 -0.04
N GLU A 340 18.71 4.25 -0.46
CA GLU A 340 18.58 5.22 -1.56
C GLU A 340 17.18 5.82 -1.56
N ALA A 341 17.04 7.11 -1.87
CA ALA A 341 15.77 7.81 -1.76
C ALA A 341 14.67 7.23 -2.65
N CYS A 342 13.42 7.35 -2.19
CA CYS A 342 12.24 6.99 -2.99
C CYS A 342 12.26 7.71 -4.35
N ALA A 343 12.10 6.94 -5.43
CA ALA A 343 12.11 7.43 -6.80
C ALA A 343 11.15 8.62 -7.02
N LEU A 344 9.99 8.62 -6.37
CA LEU A 344 9.00 9.70 -6.50
C LEU A 344 9.48 11.00 -5.87
N LEU A 345 10.23 10.92 -4.76
CA LEU A 345 10.85 12.09 -4.13
C LEU A 345 11.99 12.61 -5.00
N THR A 346 12.88 11.73 -5.46
CA THR A 346 13.98 12.09 -6.38
C THR A 346 13.44 12.76 -7.65
N ALA A 347 12.36 12.24 -8.24
CA ALA A 347 11.71 12.82 -9.41
C ALA A 347 11.05 14.19 -9.10
N ALA A 348 10.50 14.37 -7.90
CA ALA A 348 9.93 15.64 -7.49
C ALA A 348 11.03 16.70 -7.27
N ASP A 349 12.13 16.33 -6.62
CA ASP A 349 13.24 17.24 -6.33
C ASP A 349 13.97 17.65 -7.61
N ARG A 350 14.23 16.70 -8.52
CA ARG A 350 14.79 16.98 -9.86
C ARG A 350 13.93 18.00 -10.62
N ARG A 351 12.60 17.83 -10.62
CA ARG A 351 11.67 18.77 -11.26
C ARG A 351 11.70 20.15 -10.63
N ARG A 352 11.81 20.24 -9.29
CA ARG A 352 11.92 21.53 -8.58
C ARG A 352 13.24 22.24 -8.86
N ALA A 353 14.32 21.48 -8.98
CA ALA A 353 15.65 22.00 -9.29
C ALA A 353 15.82 22.39 -10.77
N GLY A 354 14.90 21.97 -11.65
CA GLY A 354 15.03 22.18 -13.09
C GLY A 354 16.14 21.34 -13.73
N GLU A 355 16.55 20.26 -13.07
CA GLU A 355 17.62 19.38 -13.55
C GLU A 355 17.13 18.49 -14.69
N THR A 356 17.92 18.41 -15.76
CA THR A 356 17.67 17.53 -16.91
C THR A 356 18.87 16.62 -17.14
N PRO A 357 19.06 15.57 -16.31
CA PRO A 357 20.16 14.64 -16.49
C PRO A 357 20.05 13.92 -17.85
N PRO A 358 21.18 13.47 -18.42
CA PRO A 358 21.19 12.71 -19.67
C PRO A 358 20.29 11.48 -19.59
N LYS A 359 19.57 11.20 -20.69
CA LYS A 359 18.63 10.09 -20.74
C LYS A 359 19.35 8.77 -20.95
N TYR A 360 18.60 7.69 -20.81
CA TYR A 360 19.05 6.36 -21.18
C TYR A 360 18.25 5.88 -22.38
N TYR A 361 18.93 5.26 -23.33
CA TYR A 361 18.32 4.71 -24.55
C TYR A 361 18.81 3.29 -24.80
N VAL A 362 18.09 2.58 -25.67
CA VAL A 362 18.50 1.26 -26.16
C VAL A 362 19.05 1.42 -27.58
N ASP A 363 20.28 1.02 -27.78
CA ASP A 363 20.91 0.92 -29.10
C ASP A 363 20.31 -0.28 -29.85
N ALA A 364 19.58 -0.01 -30.92
CA ALA A 364 18.85 -1.02 -31.68
C ALA A 364 19.77 -1.99 -32.43
N GLU A 365 20.97 -1.55 -32.83
CA GLU A 365 21.94 -2.37 -33.56
C GLU A 365 22.61 -3.40 -32.63
N GLU A 366 22.90 -3.00 -31.39
CA GLU A 366 23.49 -3.89 -30.37
C GLU A 366 22.45 -4.74 -29.64
N CYS A 367 21.17 -4.34 -29.65
CA CYS A 367 20.11 -5.03 -28.95
C CYS A 367 19.77 -6.36 -29.63
N THR A 368 20.10 -7.48 -28.99
CA THR A 368 19.78 -8.83 -29.48
C THR A 368 18.37 -9.31 -29.13
N ALA A 369 17.50 -8.43 -28.61
CA ALA A 369 16.14 -8.78 -28.16
C ALA A 369 16.08 -9.94 -27.14
N CYS A 370 17.14 -10.17 -26.35
CA CYS A 370 17.20 -11.26 -25.36
C CYS A 370 16.18 -11.14 -24.19
N LYS A 371 15.45 -10.02 -24.12
CA LYS A 371 14.41 -9.70 -23.12
C LYS A 371 14.86 -9.72 -21.66
N ARG A 372 16.16 -9.78 -21.36
CA ARG A 372 16.66 -9.84 -19.97
C ARG A 372 16.27 -8.60 -19.15
N CYS A 373 16.34 -7.41 -19.74
CA CYS A 373 15.91 -6.16 -19.10
C CYS A 373 14.41 -6.18 -18.75
N LEU A 374 13.57 -6.74 -19.62
CA LEU A 374 12.12 -6.84 -19.43
C LEU A 374 11.74 -7.96 -18.44
N ASN A 375 12.35 -9.13 -18.59
CA ASN A 375 11.94 -10.35 -17.89
C ASN A 375 12.69 -10.59 -16.57
N ARG A 376 13.71 -9.80 -16.23
CA ARG A 376 14.44 -9.94 -14.96
C ARG A 376 14.42 -8.67 -14.13
N LEU A 377 14.68 -7.51 -14.75
CA LEU A 377 14.59 -6.22 -14.06
C LEU A 377 13.14 -5.69 -14.05
N SER A 378 12.43 -5.82 -15.17
CA SER A 378 11.00 -5.47 -15.32
C SER A 378 10.67 -4.02 -14.92
N CYS A 379 11.52 -3.08 -15.33
CA CYS A 379 11.24 -1.66 -15.14
C CYS A 379 9.97 -1.28 -15.93
N PRO A 380 8.98 -0.60 -15.31
CA PRO A 380 7.75 -0.20 -16.02
C PRO A 380 7.99 0.83 -17.13
N ALA A 381 9.13 1.53 -17.09
CA ALA A 381 9.57 2.42 -18.16
C ALA A 381 10.23 1.67 -19.34
N MET A 382 10.13 0.35 -19.42
CA MET A 382 10.70 -0.43 -20.52
C MET A 382 9.63 -1.35 -21.11
N TYR A 383 9.56 -1.37 -22.44
CA TYR A 383 8.63 -2.24 -23.18
C TYR A 383 9.31 -2.83 -24.41
N MET A 384 8.64 -3.80 -25.02
CA MET A 384 9.04 -4.32 -26.32
C MET A 384 8.31 -3.53 -27.40
N ASP A 385 9.07 -2.89 -28.28
CA ASP A 385 8.50 -2.19 -29.42
C ASP A 385 7.88 -3.22 -30.40
N PRO A 386 6.60 -3.06 -30.77
CA PRO A 386 5.89 -4.05 -31.58
C PRO A 386 6.33 -4.09 -33.05
N GLU A 387 6.99 -3.04 -33.55
CA GLU A 387 7.43 -2.97 -34.95
C GLU A 387 8.86 -3.52 -35.11
N THR A 388 9.75 -3.17 -34.18
CA THR A 388 11.17 -3.55 -34.25
C THR A 388 11.49 -4.83 -33.48
N GLU A 389 10.59 -5.28 -32.60
CA GLU A 389 10.82 -6.36 -31.63
C GLU A 389 12.09 -6.14 -30.77
N LYS A 390 12.47 -4.87 -30.55
CA LYS A 390 13.57 -4.47 -29.67
C LYS A 390 13.02 -3.85 -28.38
N ALA A 391 13.82 -3.95 -27.32
CA ALA A 391 13.50 -3.26 -26.07
C ALA A 391 13.64 -1.74 -26.29
N VAL A 392 12.71 -0.96 -25.74
CA VAL A 392 12.73 0.51 -25.77
C VAL A 392 12.49 1.04 -24.35
N ILE A 393 13.03 2.23 -24.06
CA ILE A 393 12.80 2.95 -22.80
C ILE A 393 11.77 4.05 -23.06
N ASP A 394 10.66 4.05 -22.31
CA ASP A 394 9.70 5.15 -22.28
C ASP A 394 10.28 6.31 -21.45
N GLU A 395 10.70 7.36 -22.14
CA GLU A 395 11.30 8.55 -21.54
C GLU A 395 10.34 9.28 -20.59
N THR A 396 9.02 9.19 -20.81
CA THR A 396 8.03 9.88 -19.99
C THR A 396 7.88 9.24 -18.61
N GLN A 397 8.22 7.95 -18.51
CA GLN A 397 8.19 7.18 -17.27
C GLN A 397 9.58 7.03 -16.64
N CYS A 398 10.65 7.10 -17.43
CA CYS A 398 12.00 6.81 -16.96
C CYS A 398 12.47 7.81 -15.89
N ASN A 399 12.91 7.28 -14.75
CA ASN A 399 13.42 8.11 -13.65
C ASN A 399 14.95 8.21 -13.60
N LEU A 400 15.64 7.77 -14.66
CA LEU A 400 17.08 7.98 -14.87
C LEU A 400 18.01 7.31 -13.83
N CYS A 401 17.60 6.19 -13.23
CA CYS A 401 18.40 5.49 -12.22
C CYS A 401 19.60 4.68 -12.75
N GLY A 402 19.70 4.45 -14.07
CA GLY A 402 20.80 3.70 -14.69
C GLY A 402 20.88 2.20 -14.39
N THR A 403 20.03 1.64 -13.52
CA THR A 403 20.08 0.21 -13.14
C THR A 403 20.00 -0.73 -14.35
N CYS A 404 19.24 -0.38 -15.39
CA CYS A 404 19.09 -1.17 -16.61
C CYS A 404 20.40 -1.36 -17.39
N VAL A 405 21.32 -0.39 -17.32
CA VAL A 405 22.63 -0.45 -17.98
C VAL A 405 23.41 -1.66 -17.46
N ALA A 406 23.49 -1.82 -16.15
CA ALA A 406 24.21 -2.93 -15.51
C ALA A 406 23.54 -4.31 -15.72
N VAL A 407 22.26 -4.34 -16.12
CA VAL A 407 21.52 -5.58 -16.39
C VAL A 407 21.66 -6.03 -17.84
N CYS A 408 21.94 -5.12 -18.78
CA CYS A 408 22.06 -5.44 -20.20
C CYS A 408 23.35 -6.24 -20.47
N PRO A 409 23.26 -7.51 -20.90
CA PRO A 409 24.45 -8.32 -21.14
C PRO A 409 25.20 -7.93 -22.42
N GLN A 410 24.55 -7.18 -23.32
CA GLN A 410 25.12 -6.76 -24.60
C GLN A 410 25.73 -5.36 -24.55
N GLY A 411 25.55 -4.61 -23.45
CA GLY A 411 25.92 -3.19 -23.42
C GLY A 411 25.01 -2.27 -24.23
N ALA A 412 23.95 -2.81 -24.85
CA ALA A 412 23.01 -2.08 -25.70
C ALA A 412 22.18 -1.01 -24.99
N ILE A 413 22.21 -0.90 -23.64
CA ILE A 413 21.51 0.16 -22.92
C ILE A 413 22.55 1.19 -22.51
N LYS A 414 22.45 2.39 -23.05
CA LYS A 414 23.47 3.44 -22.96
C LYS A 414 22.89 4.70 -22.34
N ARG A 415 23.76 5.51 -21.73
CA ARG A 415 23.45 6.87 -21.29
C ARG A 415 23.82 7.82 -22.42
N GLU A 416 22.97 8.79 -22.72
CA GLU A 416 23.32 9.88 -23.64
C GLU A 416 24.57 10.61 -23.11
N VAL A 417 25.46 10.97 -24.02
CA VAL A 417 26.62 11.80 -23.72
C VAL A 417 26.18 13.26 -23.83
N GLU A 418 26.57 14.10 -22.88
CA GLU A 418 26.31 15.55 -22.93
C GLU A 418 27.04 16.25 -24.08
#